data_AF-A0A075VAU3-F1
#
_entry.id   AF-A0A075VAU3-F1
#
_cell.length_a   1.000
_cell.length_b   1.000
_cell.length_c   1.000
_cell.angle_alpha   90.00
_cell.angle_beta   90.00
_cell.angle_gamma   90.00
#
_symmetry.space_group_name_H-M   'P 1'
#
loop_
_entity.id
_entity.type
_entity.pdbx_description
1 polymer ?
#
loop_
_entity_poly.entity_id
_entity_poly.type
_entity_poly.pdbx_seq_one_letter_code
_entity_poly.pdbx_strand_id
1 'polypeptide(L)'
;MKNTHLLRRGGVLAAVVASVALAGAVPASAAPGDGSAYGVKVDVKLLGLDAVKAGPLAEAKTSGPTTNSLAKANLTGVLTAGAINTEAKRDDNSGAVTAKASTADVGLPLLKGALGDVGIKVVEATCTATQKGVQGATNLVGANLGSAGAVDATPAPNTQIKVGLGTVNVATIILNEQIKNQDGSLTVNAIHVKLLGDALTPLGSGDVIVSSATCGPAGLPVPLASGAGLWIGLGLLGAVAIPVGIRVVRNRRPATTA
;
A
#
# COMPACT_ATOMS: atom_id res chain seq x y z
N MET A 1 58.03 36.13 28.70
CA MET A 1 57.57 35.39 27.51
C MET A 1 57.15 33.98 27.92
N LYS A 2 55.86 33.74 28.15
CA LYS A 2 55.27 32.42 28.45
C LYS A 2 53.78 32.56 28.15
N ASN A 3 53.28 31.97 27.06
CA ASN A 3 51.84 31.76 26.78
C ASN A 3 51.62 30.96 25.47
N THR A 4 52.28 29.81 25.32
CA THR A 4 52.14 28.96 24.09
C THR A 4 51.54 27.57 24.35
N HIS A 5 51.22 27.21 25.60
CA HIS A 5 50.76 25.85 25.92
C HIS A 5 49.23 25.67 26.02
N LEU A 6 48.46 26.75 26.16
CA LEU A 6 47.00 26.67 26.36
C LEU A 6 46.20 26.48 25.05
N LEU A 7 46.71 26.98 23.92
CA LEU A 7 46.03 26.88 22.62
C LEU A 7 46.07 25.47 22.00
N ARG A 8 46.97 24.59 22.45
CA ARG A 8 47.17 23.27 21.83
C ARG A 8 46.25 22.16 22.39
N ARG A 9 45.57 22.41 23.52
CA ARG A 9 44.70 21.42 24.19
C ARG A 9 43.21 21.64 23.92
N GLY A 10 42.79 22.85 23.52
CA GLY A 10 41.38 23.13 23.19
C GLY A 10 40.93 22.55 21.83
N GLY A 11 41.83 22.47 20.85
CA GLY A 11 41.48 21.99 19.49
C GLY A 11 41.18 20.49 19.40
N VAL A 12 41.74 19.67 20.30
CA VAL A 12 41.53 18.20 20.27
C VAL A 12 40.21 17.80 20.91
N LEU A 13 39.69 18.58 21.87
CA LEU A 13 38.39 18.31 22.50
C LEU A 13 37.21 18.72 21.60
N ALA A 14 37.36 19.74 20.75
CA ALA A 14 36.31 20.16 19.82
C ALA A 14 36.07 19.15 18.68
N ALA A 15 37.10 18.41 18.25
CA ALA A 15 36.98 17.42 17.17
C ALA A 15 36.30 16.09 17.60
N VAL A 16 36.35 15.75 18.89
CA VAL A 16 35.74 14.51 19.43
C VAL A 16 34.24 14.69 19.69
N VAL A 17 33.78 15.90 20.06
CA VAL A 17 32.34 16.15 20.27
C VAL A 17 31.57 16.26 18.95
N ALA A 18 32.20 16.77 17.89
CA ALA A 18 31.59 16.82 16.55
C ALA A 18 31.43 15.44 15.89
N SER A 19 32.24 14.44 16.27
CA SER A 19 32.17 13.08 15.70
C SER A 19 31.15 12.17 16.40
N VAL A 20 30.70 12.50 17.61
CA VAL A 20 29.60 11.77 18.30
C VAL A 20 28.22 12.30 17.89
N ALA A 21 28.11 13.57 17.49
CA ALA A 21 26.83 14.16 17.08
C ALA A 21 26.33 13.69 15.69
N LEU A 22 27.22 13.16 14.83
CA LEU A 22 26.87 12.64 13.49
C LEU A 22 26.63 11.13 13.46
N ALA A 23 26.86 10.40 14.56
CA ALA A 23 26.63 8.96 14.66
C ALA A 23 25.16 8.58 14.95
N GLY A 24 24.28 9.56 15.18
CA GLY A 24 22.89 9.33 15.59
C GLY A 24 21.85 9.38 14.48
N ALA A 25 22.20 9.86 13.27
CA ALA A 25 21.28 9.86 12.13
C ALA A 25 21.43 8.57 11.34
N VAL A 26 21.08 7.42 11.95
CA VAL A 26 20.63 6.29 11.13
C VAL A 26 19.44 6.81 10.34
N PRO A 27 19.46 6.78 8.99
CA PRO A 27 18.25 7.03 8.26
C PRO A 27 17.24 6.01 8.78
N ALA A 28 16.14 6.51 9.34
CA ALA A 28 14.94 5.74 9.50
C ALA A 28 14.49 5.38 8.09
N SER A 29 15.09 4.33 7.52
CA SER A 29 14.57 3.64 6.37
C SER A 29 13.22 3.12 6.82
N ALA A 30 12.18 3.92 6.59
CA ALA A 30 10.81 3.46 6.71
C ALA A 30 10.73 2.13 5.96
N ALA A 31 10.28 1.09 6.66
CA ALA A 31 10.08 -0.20 6.03
C ALA A 31 9.29 0.01 4.73
N PRO A 32 9.73 -0.55 3.59
CA PRO A 32 9.04 -0.38 2.33
C PRO A 32 7.55 -0.71 2.51
N GLY A 33 6.66 0.11 1.95
CA GLY A 33 5.22 0.05 2.24
C GLY A 33 4.64 -1.36 2.10
N ASP A 34 3.69 -1.73 2.94
CA ASP A 34 2.94 -2.98 2.78
C ASP A 34 1.88 -2.83 1.67
N GLY A 35 1.56 -3.94 1.02
CA GLY A 35 0.50 -4.02 0.01
C GLY A 35 -0.43 -5.18 0.30
N SER A 36 -1.70 -5.05 -0.08
CA SER A 36 -2.71 -6.08 0.08
C SER A 36 -3.72 -6.05 -1.06
N ALA A 37 -4.30 -7.21 -1.37
CA ALA A 37 -5.35 -7.34 -2.37
C ALA A 37 -6.37 -8.39 -1.94
N TYR A 38 -7.64 -8.17 -2.26
CA TYR A 38 -8.70 -9.16 -2.08
C TYR A 38 -9.70 -9.08 -3.22
N GLY A 39 -10.30 -10.22 -3.57
CA GLY A 39 -11.21 -10.27 -4.72
C GLY A 39 -12.63 -9.87 -4.39
N VAL A 40 -13.14 -10.27 -3.24
CA VAL A 40 -14.53 -9.99 -2.85
C VAL A 40 -14.60 -9.70 -1.36
N LYS A 41 -15.32 -8.65 -1.00
CA LYS A 41 -15.77 -8.38 0.37
C LYS A 41 -17.21 -7.89 0.32
N VAL A 42 -18.06 -8.53 1.10
CA VAL A 42 -19.49 -8.23 1.18
C VAL A 42 -19.87 -8.07 2.64
N ASP A 43 -20.51 -6.96 2.96
CA ASP A 43 -21.17 -6.73 4.24
C ASP A 43 -22.48 -6.01 3.95
N VAL A 44 -23.56 -6.77 3.76
CA VAL A 44 -24.88 -6.22 3.43
C VAL A 44 -25.93 -6.72 4.41
N LYS A 45 -26.85 -5.83 4.76
CA LYS A 45 -28.04 -6.13 5.55
C LYS A 45 -29.24 -5.65 4.76
N LEU A 46 -30.18 -6.54 4.47
CA LEU A 46 -31.41 -6.22 3.73
C LEU A 46 -32.63 -6.36 4.65
N LEU A 47 -33.72 -5.65 4.37
CA LEU A 47 -34.93 -5.75 5.19
C LEU A 47 -35.46 -7.18 5.21
N GLY A 48 -35.73 -7.72 6.41
CA GLY A 48 -36.35 -9.03 6.56
C GLY A 48 -35.46 -10.21 6.15
N LEU A 49 -34.17 -9.97 5.89
CA LEU A 49 -33.18 -11.01 5.61
C LEU A 49 -32.03 -10.91 6.61
N ASP A 50 -31.40 -12.05 6.87
CA ASP A 50 -30.17 -12.09 7.67
C ASP A 50 -29.05 -11.32 6.96
N ALA A 51 -28.19 -10.69 7.77
CA ALA A 51 -27.03 -9.98 7.24
C ALA A 51 -26.10 -10.97 6.53
N VAL A 52 -25.75 -10.65 5.28
CA VAL A 52 -24.81 -11.43 4.48
C VAL A 52 -23.44 -10.79 4.62
N LYS A 53 -22.53 -11.51 5.29
CA LYS A 53 -21.13 -11.13 5.41
C LYS A 53 -20.24 -12.18 4.78
N ALA A 54 -19.34 -11.76 3.91
CA ALA A 54 -18.38 -12.64 3.28
C ALA A 54 -17.08 -11.91 2.95
N GLY A 55 -15.97 -12.62 3.05
CA GLY A 55 -14.65 -12.12 2.70
C GLY A 55 -13.91 -11.40 3.84
N PRO A 56 -12.69 -10.90 3.57
CA PRO A 56 -12.05 -10.81 2.25
C PRO A 56 -11.75 -12.19 1.64
N LEU A 57 -12.25 -12.44 0.43
CA LEU A 57 -12.02 -13.70 -0.29
C LEU A 57 -10.76 -13.59 -1.17
N ALA A 58 -9.98 -14.68 -1.19
CA ALA A 58 -8.67 -14.76 -1.83
C ALA A 58 -7.80 -13.55 -1.44
N GLU A 59 -7.54 -13.35 -0.16
CA GLU A 59 -6.69 -12.26 0.32
C GLU A 59 -5.20 -12.58 0.04
N ALA A 60 -4.46 -11.60 -0.47
CA ALA A 60 -3.01 -11.62 -0.65
C ALA A 60 -2.35 -10.40 0.00
N LYS A 61 -1.15 -10.55 0.54
CA LYS A 61 -0.37 -9.51 1.24
C LYS A 61 1.11 -9.62 0.92
N THR A 62 1.81 -8.49 0.95
CA THR A 62 3.29 -8.46 0.86
C THR A 62 3.97 -9.20 2.00
N SER A 63 3.33 -9.28 3.17
CA SER A 63 3.77 -10.08 4.32
C SER A 63 3.43 -11.57 4.21
N GLY A 64 2.78 -11.98 3.11
CA GLY A 64 2.32 -13.34 2.89
C GLY A 64 0.83 -13.56 3.23
N PRO A 65 0.16 -14.51 2.54
CA PRO A 65 0.58 -15.09 1.27
C PRO A 65 0.60 -14.02 0.15
N THR A 66 1.60 -14.03 -0.73
CA THR A 66 1.78 -12.98 -1.75
C THR A 66 0.88 -13.17 -2.96
N THR A 67 0.33 -14.36 -3.16
CA THR A 67 -0.71 -14.67 -4.14
C THR A 67 -1.80 -15.52 -3.49
N ASN A 68 -3.02 -15.40 -3.98
CA ASN A 68 -4.13 -16.26 -3.57
C ASN A 68 -5.16 -16.36 -4.70
N SER A 69 -5.95 -17.43 -4.70
CA SER A 69 -6.99 -17.62 -5.69
C SER A 69 -8.18 -18.40 -5.15
N LEU A 70 -9.34 -18.14 -5.73
CA LEU A 70 -10.59 -18.84 -5.42
C LEU A 70 -11.35 -19.05 -6.72
N ALA A 71 -11.76 -20.29 -7.00
CA ALA A 71 -12.37 -20.64 -8.29
C ALA A 71 -13.74 -19.98 -8.51
N LYS A 72 -14.51 -19.77 -7.44
CA LYS A 72 -15.85 -19.20 -7.48
C LYS A 72 -16.26 -18.65 -6.13
N ALA A 73 -16.99 -17.55 -6.12
CA ALA A 73 -17.75 -17.08 -4.96
C ALA A 73 -19.22 -16.88 -5.37
N ASN A 74 -20.14 -17.45 -4.61
CA ASN A 74 -21.57 -17.28 -4.85
C ASN A 74 -22.26 -16.94 -3.53
N LEU A 75 -22.75 -15.71 -3.44
CA LEU A 75 -23.55 -15.22 -2.33
C LEU A 75 -24.96 -15.04 -2.86
N THR A 76 -25.83 -16.01 -2.57
CA THR A 76 -27.19 -16.08 -3.10
C THR A 76 -27.92 -14.75 -2.94
N GLY A 77 -28.42 -14.21 -4.06
CA GLY A 77 -29.16 -12.94 -4.09
C GLY A 77 -28.30 -11.68 -3.98
N VAL A 78 -26.99 -11.81 -3.73
CA VAL A 78 -26.08 -10.67 -3.55
C VAL A 78 -25.09 -10.55 -4.70
N LEU A 79 -24.22 -11.55 -4.86
CA LEU A 79 -23.07 -11.50 -5.74
C LEU A 79 -22.77 -12.89 -6.31
N THR A 80 -22.47 -12.95 -7.60
CA THR A 80 -21.81 -14.09 -8.22
C THR A 80 -20.46 -13.65 -8.75
N ALA A 81 -19.43 -14.44 -8.50
CA ALA A 81 -18.09 -14.22 -9.05
C ALA A 81 -17.50 -15.57 -9.46
N GLY A 82 -16.87 -15.61 -10.63
CA GLY A 82 -16.07 -16.72 -11.11
C GLY A 82 -14.68 -16.73 -10.47
N ALA A 83 -13.67 -17.03 -11.28
CA ALA A 83 -12.29 -17.12 -10.80
C ALA A 83 -11.80 -15.78 -10.24
N ILE A 84 -11.33 -15.82 -9.00
CA ILE A 84 -10.72 -14.71 -8.29
C ILE A 84 -9.22 -15.01 -8.17
N ASN A 85 -8.39 -14.05 -8.56
CA ASN A 85 -6.94 -14.10 -8.40
C ASN A 85 -6.45 -12.80 -7.78
N THR A 86 -5.60 -12.90 -6.77
CA THR A 86 -5.00 -11.73 -6.11
C THR A 86 -3.52 -11.91 -5.94
N GLU A 87 -2.83 -10.77 -5.95
CA GLU A 87 -1.39 -10.70 -5.82
C GLU A 87 -1.01 -9.42 -5.07
N ALA A 88 -0.04 -9.53 -4.19
CA ALA A 88 0.62 -8.42 -3.53
C ALA A 88 2.12 -8.71 -3.43
N LYS A 89 2.92 -7.97 -4.18
CA LYS A 89 4.37 -8.13 -4.25
C LYS A 89 5.08 -6.85 -3.88
N ARG A 90 6.21 -7.04 -3.19
CA ARG A 90 7.21 -6.01 -2.94
C ARG A 90 8.48 -6.40 -3.69
N ASP A 91 9.06 -5.44 -4.39
CA ASP A 91 10.40 -5.57 -4.98
C ASP A 91 11.43 -5.03 -3.98
N ASP A 92 12.25 -5.92 -3.44
CA ASP A 92 13.26 -5.57 -2.43
C ASP A 92 14.39 -4.69 -2.99
N ASN A 93 14.59 -4.65 -4.32
CA ASN A 93 15.63 -3.84 -4.94
C ASN A 93 15.18 -2.39 -5.12
N SER A 94 13.95 -2.18 -5.57
CA SER A 94 13.42 -0.84 -5.89
C SER A 94 12.58 -0.23 -4.76
N GLY A 95 12.10 -1.07 -3.83
CA GLY A 95 11.09 -0.70 -2.83
C GLY A 95 9.68 -0.57 -3.40
N ALA A 96 9.46 -0.95 -4.68
CA ALA A 96 8.16 -0.84 -5.33
C ALA A 96 7.18 -1.89 -4.78
N VAL A 97 5.92 -1.48 -4.64
CA VAL A 97 4.84 -2.35 -4.13
C VAL A 97 3.74 -2.40 -5.16
N THR A 98 3.40 -3.59 -5.61
CA THR A 98 2.32 -3.82 -6.58
C THR A 98 1.29 -4.75 -5.96
N ALA A 99 0.05 -4.28 -5.88
CA ALA A 99 -1.10 -5.06 -5.49
C ALA A 99 -2.08 -5.14 -6.68
N LYS A 100 -2.64 -6.32 -6.89
CA LYS A 100 -3.57 -6.60 -7.98
C LYS A 100 -4.66 -7.57 -7.52
N ALA A 101 -5.90 -7.28 -7.91
CA ALA A 101 -7.02 -8.18 -7.75
C ALA A 101 -7.77 -8.30 -9.07
N SER A 102 -8.07 -9.52 -9.49
CA SER A 102 -8.82 -9.82 -10.71
C SER A 102 -9.95 -10.80 -10.38
N THR A 103 -11.16 -10.48 -10.82
CA THR A 103 -12.34 -11.34 -10.64
C THR A 103 -13.03 -11.51 -11.98
N ALA A 104 -13.24 -12.76 -12.39
CA ALA A 104 -13.97 -13.11 -13.60
C ALA A 104 -15.48 -13.28 -13.33
N ASP A 105 -16.29 -13.14 -14.38
CA ASP A 105 -17.72 -13.46 -14.40
C ASP A 105 -18.49 -12.90 -13.19
N VAL A 106 -18.33 -11.59 -12.97
CA VAL A 106 -18.98 -10.87 -11.89
C VAL A 106 -20.41 -10.58 -12.28
N GLY A 107 -21.35 -10.97 -11.42
CA GLY A 107 -22.76 -10.61 -11.50
C GLY A 107 -23.23 -10.00 -10.19
N LEU A 108 -24.10 -9.00 -10.28
CA LEU A 108 -24.67 -8.32 -9.10
C LEU A 108 -26.18 -8.54 -9.01
N PRO A 109 -26.66 -9.75 -8.66
CA PRO A 109 -28.09 -10.04 -8.48
C PRO A 109 -28.80 -9.08 -7.53
N LEU A 110 -28.08 -8.49 -6.57
CA LEU A 110 -28.65 -7.52 -5.62
C LEU A 110 -29.27 -6.30 -6.31
N LEU A 111 -28.77 -5.94 -7.49
CA LEU A 111 -29.25 -4.78 -8.27
C LEU A 111 -30.29 -5.17 -9.31
N LYS A 112 -30.67 -6.45 -9.41
CA LYS A 112 -31.54 -6.96 -10.48
C LYS A 112 -32.90 -6.27 -10.54
N GLY A 113 -33.46 -5.92 -9.39
CA GLY A 113 -34.73 -5.19 -9.33
C GLY A 113 -34.67 -3.76 -9.89
N ALA A 114 -33.49 -3.12 -9.87
CA ALA A 114 -33.31 -1.74 -10.28
C ALA A 114 -32.70 -1.59 -11.68
N LEU A 115 -31.70 -2.42 -11.98
CA LEU A 115 -30.94 -2.34 -13.21
C LEU A 115 -31.19 -3.51 -14.17
N GLY A 116 -31.88 -4.57 -13.73
CA GLY A 116 -31.91 -5.83 -14.47
C GLY A 116 -30.59 -6.59 -14.34
N ASP A 117 -30.24 -7.41 -15.33
CA ASP A 117 -29.06 -8.27 -15.25
C ASP A 117 -27.76 -7.44 -15.38
N VAL A 118 -27.05 -7.29 -14.26
CA VAL A 118 -25.74 -6.66 -14.19
C VAL A 118 -24.66 -7.73 -14.28
N GLY A 119 -23.75 -7.59 -15.25
CA GLY A 119 -22.72 -8.58 -15.54
C GLY A 119 -21.44 -7.97 -16.10
N ILE A 120 -20.29 -8.47 -15.65
CA ILE A 120 -18.97 -8.00 -16.05
C ILE A 120 -18.05 -9.22 -16.20
N LYS A 121 -17.39 -9.37 -17.35
CA LYS A 121 -16.59 -10.56 -17.63
C LYS A 121 -15.29 -10.59 -16.84
N VAL A 122 -14.60 -9.46 -16.73
CA VAL A 122 -13.37 -9.34 -15.92
C VAL A 122 -13.35 -8.00 -15.23
N VAL A 123 -13.05 -8.03 -13.93
CA VAL A 123 -12.91 -6.86 -13.07
C VAL A 123 -11.53 -6.87 -12.46
N GLU A 124 -10.68 -5.94 -12.86
CA GLU A 124 -9.31 -5.83 -12.39
C GLU A 124 -9.09 -4.51 -11.65
N ALA A 125 -8.50 -4.58 -10.45
CA ALA A 125 -7.94 -3.45 -9.74
C ALA A 125 -6.42 -3.63 -9.65
N THR A 126 -5.67 -2.56 -9.94
CA THR A 126 -4.22 -2.51 -9.77
C THR A 126 -3.83 -1.28 -8.98
N CYS A 127 -2.94 -1.45 -8.03
CA CYS A 127 -2.31 -0.38 -7.27
C CYS A 127 -0.80 -0.58 -7.31
N THR A 128 -0.06 0.46 -7.69
CA THR A 128 1.41 0.43 -7.72
C THR A 128 1.98 1.64 -6.99
N ALA A 129 2.78 1.38 -5.97
CA ALA A 129 3.58 2.39 -5.28
C ALA A 129 5.02 2.29 -5.75
N THR A 130 5.57 3.41 -6.23
CA THR A 130 6.96 3.53 -6.68
C THR A 130 7.58 4.79 -6.06
N GLN A 131 8.87 5.01 -6.31
CA GLN A 131 9.55 6.26 -5.94
C GLN A 131 9.00 7.50 -6.65
N LYS A 132 8.26 7.33 -7.77
CA LYS A 132 7.62 8.44 -8.50
C LYS A 132 6.26 8.82 -7.91
N GLY A 133 5.72 8.00 -7.01
CA GLY A 133 4.37 8.17 -6.46
C GLY A 133 3.57 6.87 -6.47
N VAL A 134 2.32 7.00 -6.04
CA VAL A 134 1.34 5.92 -5.98
C VAL A 134 0.32 6.09 -7.10
N GLN A 135 0.04 5.02 -7.83
CA GLN A 135 -0.89 5.01 -8.95
C GLN A 135 -1.90 3.88 -8.77
N GLY A 136 -3.15 4.17 -9.11
CA GLY A 136 -4.26 3.22 -9.05
C GLY A 136 -5.00 3.20 -10.37
N ALA A 137 -5.44 2.02 -10.78
CA ALA A 137 -6.21 1.83 -11.99
C ALA A 137 -7.20 0.67 -11.87
N THR A 138 -8.26 0.77 -12.66
CA THR A 138 -9.27 -0.29 -12.82
C THR A 138 -9.43 -0.60 -14.30
N ASN A 139 -9.59 -1.88 -14.61
CA ASN A 139 -9.95 -2.34 -15.95
C ASN A 139 -11.17 -3.26 -15.87
N LEU A 140 -12.18 -2.97 -16.69
CA LEU A 140 -13.46 -3.66 -16.75
C LEU A 140 -13.67 -4.19 -18.17
N VAL A 141 -13.72 -5.51 -18.33
CA VAL A 141 -13.94 -6.13 -19.63
C VAL A 141 -15.38 -6.60 -19.75
N GLY A 142 -16.07 -6.15 -20.80
CA GLY A 142 -17.44 -6.56 -21.10
C GLY A 142 -18.42 -6.15 -19.99
N ALA A 143 -18.23 -4.99 -19.40
CA ALA A 143 -19.06 -4.50 -18.30
C ALA A 143 -20.39 -3.95 -18.81
N ASN A 144 -21.48 -4.53 -18.32
CA ASN A 144 -22.84 -4.10 -18.59
C ASN A 144 -23.58 -3.96 -17.25
N LEU A 145 -24.04 -2.75 -16.95
CA LEU A 145 -24.79 -2.43 -15.74
C LEU A 145 -26.32 -2.46 -15.99
N GLY A 146 -26.77 -3.33 -16.88
CA GLY A 146 -28.17 -3.52 -17.21
C GLY A 146 -28.77 -2.27 -17.86
N SER A 147 -29.84 -1.72 -17.28
CA SER A 147 -30.51 -0.52 -17.77
C SER A 147 -29.64 0.74 -17.70
N ALA A 148 -28.59 0.76 -16.87
CA ALA A 148 -27.58 1.82 -16.85
C ALA A 148 -26.61 1.75 -18.04
N GLY A 149 -26.63 0.65 -18.81
CA GLY A 149 -25.86 0.49 -20.04
C GLY A 149 -24.44 -0.01 -19.84
N ALA A 150 -23.68 0.04 -20.94
CA ALA A 150 -22.26 -0.30 -20.94
C ALA A 150 -21.44 0.81 -20.28
N VAL A 151 -20.34 0.44 -19.62
CA VAL A 151 -19.39 1.38 -19.02
C VAL A 151 -18.05 1.28 -19.72
N ASP A 152 -17.28 2.38 -19.65
CA ASP A 152 -15.92 2.39 -20.16
C ASP A 152 -15.07 1.30 -19.52
N ALA A 153 -14.19 0.68 -20.33
CA ALA A 153 -13.29 -0.35 -19.84
C ALA A 153 -12.31 0.19 -18.78
N THR A 154 -11.93 1.46 -18.89
CA THR A 154 -11.05 2.14 -17.94
C THR A 154 -11.75 3.40 -17.41
N PRO A 155 -12.72 3.24 -16.50
CA PRO A 155 -13.48 4.38 -16.00
C PRO A 155 -12.56 5.35 -15.25
N ALA A 156 -12.86 6.64 -15.32
CA ALA A 156 -12.13 7.65 -14.57
C ALA A 156 -12.20 7.36 -13.05
N PRO A 157 -11.20 7.79 -12.26
CA PRO A 157 -11.21 7.59 -10.81
C PRO A 157 -12.50 8.11 -10.16
N ASN A 158 -13.08 7.33 -9.26
CA ASN A 158 -14.30 7.64 -8.51
C ASN A 158 -15.53 7.90 -9.40
N THR A 159 -15.68 7.18 -10.51
CA THR A 159 -16.86 7.27 -11.37
C THR A 159 -18.08 6.72 -10.64
N GLN A 160 -19.11 7.54 -10.43
CA GLN A 160 -20.30 7.15 -9.66
C GLN A 160 -21.53 6.99 -10.56
N ILE A 161 -22.26 5.91 -10.34
CA ILE A 161 -23.50 5.58 -11.02
C ILE A 161 -24.58 5.37 -9.97
N LYS A 162 -25.57 6.25 -9.96
CA LYS A 162 -26.71 6.18 -9.04
C LYS A 162 -27.71 5.15 -9.55
N VAL A 163 -28.17 4.29 -8.66
CA VAL A 163 -29.11 3.22 -8.97
C VAL A 163 -30.46 3.56 -8.37
N GLY A 164 -31.41 3.91 -9.23
CA GLY A 164 -32.76 4.27 -8.84
C GLY A 164 -33.73 3.09 -8.92
N LEU A 165 -34.65 3.00 -7.97
CA LEU A 165 -35.89 2.24 -8.06
C LEU A 165 -37.06 3.23 -8.13
N GLY A 166 -37.55 3.50 -9.33
CA GLY A 166 -38.49 4.60 -9.56
C GLY A 166 -37.86 5.96 -9.24
N THR A 167 -38.45 6.73 -8.32
CA THR A 167 -37.96 8.06 -7.92
C THR A 167 -36.93 8.03 -6.79
N VAL A 168 -36.59 6.84 -6.27
CA VAL A 168 -35.74 6.72 -5.08
C VAL A 168 -34.40 6.09 -5.42
N ASN A 169 -33.31 6.69 -4.97
CA ASN A 169 -31.97 6.13 -5.08
C ASN A 169 -31.78 5.03 -4.02
N VAL A 170 -31.45 3.82 -4.44
CA VAL A 170 -31.31 2.65 -3.56
C VAL A 170 -29.85 2.20 -3.41
N ALA A 171 -28.98 2.54 -4.37
CA ALA A 171 -27.56 2.19 -4.31
C ALA A 171 -26.73 3.15 -5.15
N THR A 172 -25.43 3.21 -4.88
CA THR A 172 -24.46 3.85 -5.77
C THR A 172 -23.36 2.88 -6.08
N ILE A 173 -23.13 2.67 -7.36
CA ILE A 173 -22.00 1.91 -7.88
C ILE A 173 -20.87 2.91 -8.10
N ILE A 174 -19.75 2.70 -7.42
CA ILE A 174 -18.53 3.49 -7.57
C ILE A 174 -17.53 2.61 -8.31
N LEU A 175 -17.15 3.03 -9.51
CA LEU A 175 -16.15 2.37 -10.34
C LEU A 175 -14.81 3.08 -10.15
N ASN A 176 -13.73 2.29 -10.11
CA ASN A 176 -12.38 2.80 -9.90
C ASN A 176 -12.30 3.76 -8.71
N GLU A 177 -12.88 3.36 -7.57
CA GLU A 177 -12.81 4.15 -6.36
C GLU A 177 -11.37 4.19 -5.87
N GLN A 178 -10.80 5.39 -5.73
CA GLN A 178 -9.43 5.60 -5.30
C GLN A 178 -9.41 6.37 -4.00
N ILE A 179 -9.11 5.66 -2.92
CA ILE A 179 -9.09 6.17 -1.55
C ILE A 179 -7.63 6.40 -1.16
N LYS A 180 -7.25 7.67 -0.98
CA LYS A 180 -5.97 8.03 -0.37
C LYS A 180 -6.11 7.93 1.15
N ASN A 181 -5.40 6.98 1.74
CA ASN A 181 -5.42 6.75 3.17
C ASN A 181 -4.51 7.75 3.91
N GLN A 182 -4.75 7.92 5.21
CA GLN A 182 -3.99 8.88 6.03
C GLN A 182 -2.51 8.50 6.17
N ASP A 183 -2.17 7.22 6.01
CA ASP A 183 -0.80 6.70 6.01
C ASP A 183 -0.06 6.90 4.67
N GLY A 184 -0.71 7.54 3.69
CA GLY A 184 -0.16 7.78 2.35
C GLY A 184 -0.32 6.61 1.39
N SER A 185 -0.90 5.48 1.82
CA SER A 185 -1.27 4.37 0.94
C SER A 185 -2.46 4.74 0.05
N LEU A 186 -2.63 3.98 -1.04
CA LEU A 186 -3.76 4.10 -1.96
C LEU A 186 -4.53 2.78 -1.97
N THR A 187 -5.84 2.85 -1.78
CA THR A 187 -6.75 1.73 -2.00
C THR A 187 -7.54 1.98 -3.27
N VAL A 188 -7.57 0.99 -4.15
CA VAL A 188 -8.33 0.98 -5.39
C VAL A 188 -9.37 -0.11 -5.31
N ASN A 189 -10.64 0.27 -5.28
CA ASN A 189 -11.76 -0.68 -5.44
C ASN A 189 -12.25 -0.57 -6.88
N ALA A 190 -12.14 -1.67 -7.64
CA ALA A 190 -12.59 -1.67 -9.03
C ALA A 190 -14.10 -1.42 -9.12
N ILE A 191 -14.86 -2.11 -8.26
CA ILE A 191 -16.30 -1.90 -8.09
C ILE A 191 -16.61 -1.85 -6.60
N HIS A 192 -17.27 -0.78 -6.18
CA HIS A 192 -17.83 -0.64 -4.85
C HIS A 192 -19.31 -0.28 -4.99
N VAL A 193 -20.19 -1.21 -4.63
CA VAL A 193 -21.63 -0.97 -4.55
C VAL A 193 -21.96 -0.61 -3.11
N LYS A 194 -22.38 0.63 -2.92
CA LYS A 194 -22.84 1.14 -1.63
C LYS A 194 -24.36 1.22 -1.64
N LEU A 195 -25.01 0.49 -0.75
CA LEU A 195 -26.46 0.58 -0.56
C LEU A 195 -26.76 1.87 0.22
N LEU A 196 -27.44 2.81 -0.45
CA LEU A 196 -27.73 4.13 0.11
C LEU A 196 -29.12 4.13 0.72
N GLY A 197 -29.16 3.86 2.03
CA GLY A 197 -30.37 3.76 2.84
C GLY A 197 -30.62 4.98 3.73
N ASP A 198 -30.21 6.19 3.36
CA ASP A 198 -30.30 7.32 4.30
C ASP A 198 -31.75 7.83 4.48
N ALA A 199 -32.63 7.64 3.49
CA ALA A 199 -34.08 7.79 3.62
C ALA A 199 -34.83 6.45 3.70
N LEU A 200 -34.12 5.34 3.45
CA LEU A 200 -34.67 3.98 3.28
C LEU A 200 -33.91 2.95 4.11
N THR A 201 -33.45 3.33 5.30
CA THR A 201 -32.75 2.45 6.25
C THR A 201 -33.48 1.16 6.54
N PRO A 202 -34.83 1.08 6.45
CA PRO A 202 -35.52 -0.19 6.48
C PRO A 202 -35.09 -1.13 5.35
N LEU A 203 -34.94 -0.67 4.10
CA LEU A 203 -34.74 -1.53 2.92
C LEU A 203 -33.38 -2.23 2.88
N GLY A 204 -32.34 -1.61 3.42
CA GLY A 204 -31.03 -2.23 3.57
C GLY A 204 -29.86 -1.25 3.60
N SER A 205 -28.71 -1.74 4.04
CA SER A 205 -27.46 -0.99 4.16
C SER A 205 -26.27 -1.91 3.94
N GLY A 206 -25.16 -1.34 3.49
CA GLY A 206 -23.88 -2.04 3.42
C GLY A 206 -23.21 -1.94 2.06
N ASP A 207 -22.14 -2.71 1.92
CA ASP A 207 -21.16 -2.54 0.86
C ASP A 207 -20.84 -3.89 0.21
N VAL A 208 -20.71 -3.86 -1.12
CA VAL A 208 -20.17 -4.95 -1.92
C VAL A 208 -18.98 -4.42 -2.68
N ILE A 209 -17.80 -4.95 -2.38
CA ILE A 209 -16.54 -4.60 -3.03
C ILE A 209 -16.06 -5.78 -3.84
N VAL A 210 -15.79 -5.54 -5.12
CA VAL A 210 -15.23 -6.52 -6.05
C VAL A 210 -13.91 -5.99 -6.60
N SER A 211 -12.89 -6.81 -6.47
CA SER A 211 -11.47 -6.56 -6.76
C SER A 211 -10.97 -5.29 -6.09
N SER A 212 -10.30 -5.44 -4.95
CA SER A 212 -9.64 -4.36 -4.23
C SER A 212 -8.14 -4.59 -4.20
N ALA A 213 -7.37 -3.55 -4.50
CA ALA A 213 -5.92 -3.53 -4.41
C ALA A 213 -5.48 -2.31 -3.60
N THR A 214 -4.70 -2.53 -2.54
CA THR A 214 -4.09 -1.50 -1.71
C THR A 214 -2.58 -1.60 -1.82
N CYS A 215 -1.93 -0.49 -2.16
CA CYS A 215 -0.48 -0.39 -2.15
C CYS A 215 -0.06 0.70 -1.16
N GLY A 216 1.04 0.44 -0.46
CA GLY A 216 1.57 1.33 0.56
C GLY A 216 1.96 2.70 0.03
N PRO A 217 2.47 3.59 0.91
CA PRO A 217 2.95 4.90 0.48
C PRO A 217 4.05 4.78 -0.57
N ALA A 218 4.21 5.84 -1.37
CA ALA A 218 5.29 5.94 -2.34
C ALA A 218 6.62 5.63 -1.64
N GLY A 219 7.35 4.64 -2.16
CA GLY A 219 8.63 4.23 -1.59
C GLY A 219 9.55 5.45 -1.54
N LEU A 220 10.08 5.77 -0.35
CA LEU A 220 11.14 6.77 -0.26
C LEU A 220 12.31 6.30 -1.13
N PRO A 221 13.05 7.20 -1.80
CA PRO A 221 14.27 6.81 -2.50
C PRO A 221 15.18 6.14 -1.48
N VAL A 222 15.28 4.80 -1.55
CA VAL A 222 16.16 4.02 -0.70
C VAL A 222 17.57 4.55 -0.97
N PRO A 223 18.24 5.21 0.00
CA PRO A 223 19.65 5.47 -0.18
C PRO A 223 20.28 4.09 -0.31
N LEU A 224 21.01 3.90 -1.41
CA LEU A 224 21.89 2.76 -1.62
C LEU A 224 22.97 2.76 -0.53
N ALA A 225 22.60 2.45 0.71
CA ALA A 225 23.48 1.89 1.72
C ALA A 225 23.70 0.41 1.38
N SER A 226 23.92 0.10 0.10
CA SER A 226 24.59 -1.11 -0.34
C SER A 226 25.86 -1.20 0.50
N GLY A 227 26.10 -2.32 1.17
CA GLY A 227 27.10 -2.46 2.23
C GLY A 227 28.50 -1.88 1.96
N ALA A 228 28.86 -1.58 0.71
CA ALA A 228 30.00 -0.76 0.34
C ALA A 228 30.12 0.57 1.12
N GLY A 229 29.02 1.31 1.36
CA GLY A 229 29.07 2.58 2.11
C GLY A 229 29.51 2.39 3.56
N LEU A 230 29.07 1.30 4.20
CA LEU A 230 29.49 0.91 5.54
C LEU A 230 30.96 0.49 5.57
N TRP A 231 31.41 -0.31 4.59
CA TRP A 231 32.83 -0.70 4.47
C TRP A 231 33.76 0.47 4.17
N ILE A 232 33.34 1.42 3.35
CA ILE A 232 34.09 2.66 3.09
C ILE A 232 34.14 3.50 4.36
N GLY A 233 33.03 3.66 5.08
CA GLY A 233 33.00 4.37 6.37
C GLY A 233 33.89 3.75 7.44
N LEU A 234 33.82 2.43 7.61
CA LEU A 234 34.70 1.66 8.52
C LEU A 234 36.17 1.72 8.10
N GLY A 235 36.45 1.62 6.81
CA GLY A 235 37.81 1.75 6.27
C GLY A 235 38.42 3.12 6.55
N LEU A 236 37.63 4.19 6.40
CA LEU A 236 38.07 5.56 6.66
C LEU A 236 38.27 5.83 8.17
N LEU A 237 37.40 5.30 9.02
CA LEU A 237 37.58 5.31 10.49
C LEU A 237 38.84 4.56 10.93
N GLY A 238 39.09 3.38 10.35
CA GLY A 238 40.32 2.62 10.59
C GLY A 238 41.57 3.39 10.16
N ALA A 239 41.55 4.02 8.98
CA ALA A 239 42.68 4.80 8.46
C ALA A 239 43.03 6.03 9.30
N VAL A 240 42.05 6.63 10.00
CA VAL A 240 42.29 7.78 10.89
C VAL A 240 42.68 7.34 12.31
N ALA A 241 42.02 6.32 12.86
CA ALA A 241 42.24 5.89 14.25
C ALA A 241 43.62 5.26 14.48
N ILE A 242 44.13 4.48 13.53
CA ILE A 242 45.41 3.77 13.64
C ILE A 242 46.62 4.73 13.77
N PRO A 243 46.84 5.72 12.88
CA PRO A 243 47.99 6.62 12.99
C PRO A 243 47.92 7.53 14.22
N VAL A 244 46.72 7.94 14.67
CA VAL A 244 46.54 8.73 15.90
C VAL A 244 46.89 7.90 17.14
N GLY A 245 46.44 6.64 17.21
CA GLY A 245 46.78 5.72 18.29
C GLY A 245 48.28 5.48 18.42
N ILE A 246 48.97 5.24 17.30
CA ILE A 246 50.42 5.03 17.26
C ILE A 246 51.18 6.28 17.74
N ARG A 247 50.72 7.48 17.37
CA ARG A 247 51.36 8.75 17.77
C ARG A 247 51.20 9.04 19.27
N VAL A 248 50.05 8.71 19.85
CA VAL A 248 49.80 8.86 21.30
C VAL A 248 50.63 7.86 22.11
N VAL A 249 50.74 6.61 21.65
CA VAL A 249 51.55 5.58 22.33
C VAL A 249 53.05 5.89 22.24
N ARG A 250 53.56 6.38 21.09
CA ARG A 250 54.97 6.81 20.98
C ARG A 250 55.32 7.96 21.91
N ASN A 251 54.41 8.92 22.10
CA ASN A 251 54.64 10.05 23.01
C ASN A 251 54.48 9.71 24.50
N ARG A 252 54.01 8.49 24.84
CA ARG A 252 53.87 8.00 26.21
C ARG A 252 54.96 7.03 26.64
N ARG A 253 56.00 6.79 25.83
CA ARG A 253 57.19 6.06 26.31
C ARG A 253 57.98 6.99 27.23
N PRO A 254 58.02 6.75 28.56
CA PRO A 254 58.98 7.44 29.41
C PRO A 254 60.39 7.04 28.96
N ALA A 255 61.31 7.99 28.95
CA ALA A 255 62.72 7.71 28.79
C ALA A 255 63.18 6.87 29.99
N THR A 256 63.25 5.54 29.81
CA THR A 256 63.99 4.68 30.72
C THR A 256 65.45 5.11 30.60
N THR A 257 65.90 5.89 31.58
CA THR A 257 67.28 6.34 31.71
C THR A 257 67.98 5.33 32.60
N ALA A 258 69.08 4.78 32.08
CA ALA A 258 70.20 4.06 32.72
C ALA A 258 69.91 3.23 33.98
#